data_AF-A0A382N121-F1
#
_entry.id   AF-A0A382N121-F1
#
_cell.length_a   1.000
_cell.length_b   1.000
_cell.length_c   1.000
_cell.angle_alpha   90.00
_cell.angle_beta   90.00
_cell.angle_gamma   90.00
#
_symmetry.space_group_name_H-M   'P 1'
#
loop_
_entity.id
_entity.type
_entity.pdbx_description
1 polymer ?
#
loop_
_entity_poly.entity_id
_entity_poly.type
_entity_poly.pdbx_seq_one_letter_code
_entity_poly.pdbx_strand_id
1 'polypeptide(L)' 'MHNLISFNQLAGSKHTFDTENDKIADYYECIVECEADQYTCKRVCRDVLM' A
#
# COMPACT_ATOMS: atom_id res chain seq x y z
N MET A 1 -15.44 -0.09 -22.16
CA MET A 1 -14.86 -0.22 -20.80
C MET A 1 -13.39 0.13 -20.89
N HIS A 2 -12.98 1.33 -20.46
CA HIS A 2 -11.58 1.71 -20.44
C HIS A 2 -10.92 1.17 -19.17
N ASN A 3 -9.73 0.61 -19.32
CA ASN A 3 -8.94 0.10 -18.21
C ASN A 3 -8.68 1.25 -17.21
N LEU A 4 -9.16 1.11 -15.97
CA LEU A 4 -8.96 2.09 -14.89
C LEU A 4 -7.58 1.96 -14.24
N ILE A 5 -6.80 0.96 -14.64
CA ILE A 5 -5.50 0.69 -14.07
C ILE A 5 -4.48 1.55 -14.83
N SER A 6 -3.85 2.46 -14.08
CA SER A 6 -2.82 3.37 -14.61
C SER A 6 -1.62 2.57 -15.10
N PHE A 7 -0.99 3.01 -16.19
CA PHE A 7 0.25 2.41 -16.70
C PHE A 7 1.34 2.30 -15.62
N ASN A 8 1.39 3.27 -14.69
CA ASN A 8 2.32 3.25 -13.56
C ASN A 8 2.07 2.07 -12.60
N GLN A 9 0.83 1.58 -12.50
CA GLN A 9 0.47 0.42 -11.68
C GLN A 9 0.86 -0.91 -12.37
N LEU A 10 0.88 -0.96 -13.71
CA LEU A 10 1.37 -2.12 -14.46
C LEU A 10 2.90 -2.17 -14.58
N ALA A 11 3.57 -1.01 -14.52
CA ALA A 11 5.02 -0.90 -14.63
C ALA A 11 5.78 -1.42 -13.39
N GLY A 12 5.08 -1.74 -12.29
CA GLY A 12 5.66 -2.18 -11.03
C GLY A 12 6.16 -3.64 -10.98
N SER A 13 5.89 -4.47 -12.02
CA SER A 13 6.28 -5.89 -12.00
C SER A 13 7.75 -6.14 -12.40
N LYS A 14 8.66 -5.28 -11.92
CA LYS A 14 10.09 -5.55 -11.93
C LYS A 14 10.49 -5.88 -10.50
N HIS A 15 9.97 -7.01 -10.02
CA HIS A 15 10.11 -7.57 -8.67
C HIS A 15 11.59 -7.81 -8.32
N THR A 16 12.31 -6.74 -8.03
CA THR A 16 13.75 -6.70 -7.75
C THR A 16 13.92 -6.31 -6.30
N PHE A 17 13.53 -7.19 -5.35
CA PHE A 17 13.78 -7.06 -3.90
C PHE A 17 13.80 -5.60 -3.42
N ASP A 18 12.74 -4.86 -3.72
CA ASP A 18 12.70 -3.43 -3.46
C ASP A 18 12.03 -3.29 -2.10
N THR A 19 12.84 -3.09 -1.05
CA THR A 19 12.41 -2.98 0.34
C THR A 19 11.32 -1.92 0.55
N GLU A 20 11.18 -0.98 -0.38
CA GLU A 20 10.08 -0.01 -0.42
C GLU A 20 8.71 -0.66 -0.71
N ASN A 21 8.65 -1.72 -1.52
CA ASN A 21 7.41 -2.47 -1.76
C ASN A 21 6.98 -3.25 -0.52
N ASP A 22 7.93 -3.70 0.31
CA ASP A 22 7.62 -4.42 1.55
C ASP A 22 6.94 -3.49 2.56
N LYS A 23 7.45 -2.27 2.76
CA LYS A 23 6.81 -1.26 3.64
C LYS A 23 5.41 -0.88 3.17
N ILE A 24 5.20 -0.81 1.85
CA ILE A 24 3.88 -0.52 1.28
C ILE A 24 2.92 -1.70 1.54
N ALA A 25 3.39 -2.94 1.41
CA ALA A 25 2.60 -4.12 1.73
C ALA A 25 2.20 -4.12 3.22
N ASP A 26 3.17 -3.92 4.11
CA ASP A 26 2.96 -3.84 5.57
C ASP A 26 1.97 -2.72 5.95
N TYR A 27 2.05 -1.57 5.28
CA TYR A 27 1.10 -0.47 5.48
C TYR A 27 -0.34 -0.85 5.13
N TYR A 28 -0.55 -1.58 4.03
CA TYR A 28 -1.89 -2.01 3.64
C TYR A 28 -2.40 -3.17 4.50
N GLU A 29 -1.52 -4.07 4.95
CA GLU A 29 -1.85 -5.12 5.92
C GLU A 29 -2.34 -4.49 7.23
N CYS A 30 -1.60 -3.52 7.77
CA CYS A 30 -2.00 -2.75 8.96
C CYS A 30 -3.39 -2.10 8.80
N ILE A 31 -3.71 -1.54 7.62
CA ILE A 31 -5.03 -0.93 7.38
C ILE A 31 -6.14 -1.99 7.36
N VAL A 32 -5.88 -3.17 6.78
CA VAL A 32 -6.86 -4.26 6.71
C VAL A 32 -7.16 -4.85 8.09
N GLU A 33 -6.15 -4.92 8.96
CA GLU A 33 -6.30 -5.42 10.34
C GLU A 33 -6.91 -4.39 11.31
N CYS A 34 -6.96 -3.10 10.91
CA CYS A 34 -7.45 -2.03 11.78
C CYS A 34 -8.99 -1.99 11.83
N GLU A 35 -9.55 -2.08 13.04
CA GLU A 35 -11.01 -2.08 13.27
C GLU A 35 -11.64 -0.68 13.34
N ALA A 36 -10.84 0.38 13.28
CA ALA A 36 -11.32 1.76 13.37
C ALA A 36 -11.80 2.30 12.00
N ASP A 37 -12.24 3.57 11.97
CA ASP A 37 -12.57 4.22 10.72
C ASP A 37 -11.31 4.44 9.85
N GLN A 38 -11.52 4.59 8.54
CA GLN A 38 -10.44 4.69 7.56
C GLN A 38 -9.46 5.85 7.84
N TYR A 39 -9.95 6.99 8.38
CA TYR A 39 -9.08 8.13 8.67
C TYR A 39 -8.16 7.80 9.85
N THR A 40 -8.70 7.18 10.89
CA THR A 40 -7.92 6.74 12.06
C THR A 40 -6.87 5.70 11.67
N CYS A 41 -7.24 4.67 10.89
CA CYS A 41 -6.31 3.62 10.48
C CYS A 41 -5.16 4.16 9.63
N LYS A 42 -5.45 5.05 8.66
CA LYS A 42 -4.39 5.70 7.85
C LYS A 42 -3.41 6.50 8.70
N ARG A 43 -3.89 7.14 9.79
CA ARG A 43 -3.03 7.91 10.70
C ARG A 43 -2.11 7.00 11.52
N VAL A 44 -2.64 5.88 12.02
CA VAL A 44 -1.88 4.91 12.83
C VAL A 44 -0.86 4.16 11.97
N CYS A 45 -1.29 3.62 10.82
CA CYS A 45 -0.42 2.84 9.96
C CYS A 45 0.64 3.68 9.24
N ARG A 46 0.55 5.02 9.27
CA ARG A 46 1.57 5.90 8.66
C ARG A 46 2.97 5.64 9.20
N ASP A 47 3.09 5.23 10.46
CA ASP A 47 4.38 4.97 11.09
C ASP A 47 5.09 3.73 10.50
N VAL A 48 4.35 2.83 9.84
CA VAL A 48 4.90 1.66 9.12
C VAL A 48 5.69 2.08 7.88
N LEU A 49 5.37 3.25 7.30
CA LEU A 49 6.05 3.79 6.12
C LEU A 49 7.31 4.61 6.46
N MET A 50 7.69 4.71 7.74
CA MET A 50 8.86 5.47 8.21
C MET A 50 10.13 4.62 8.31
#